data_AF-A0A7Y5V078-F1
#
_entry.id   AF-A0A7Y5V078-F1
#
_cell.length_a   1.000
_cell.length_b   1.000
_cell.length_c   1.000
_cell.angle_alpha   90.00
_cell.angle_beta   90.00
_cell.angle_gamma   90.00
#
_symmetry.space_group_name_H-M   'P 1'
#
loop_
_entity.id
_entity.type
_entity.pdbx_description
1 polymer ?
#
loop_
_entity_poly.entity_id
_entity_poly.type
_entity_poly.pdbx_seq_one_letter_code
_entity_poly.pdbx_strand_id
1 'polypeptide(L)' 'MLHCKRQNYHRSNLPPPGAVGHIVGLSTINPRRKCIVSHYPLCDSADYRYSIGIHTIWVRFLDNGEIARFSGIWFEEQL' A
#
# COMPACT_ATOMS: atom_id res chain seq x y z
N MET A 1 22.60 14.04 -0.90
CA MET A 1 21.35 14.20 -1.69
C MET A 1 20.98 12.86 -2.29
N LEU A 2 20.02 12.15 -1.69
CA LEU A 2 19.52 10.88 -2.24
C LEU A 2 18.62 11.19 -3.44
N HIS A 3 19.00 10.71 -4.62
CA HIS A 3 18.25 10.86 -5.86
C HIS A 3 16.87 10.21 -5.73
N CYS A 4 15.84 10.94 -6.15
CA CYS A 4 14.40 10.65 -6.08
C CYS A 4 13.93 9.35 -6.79
N LYS A 5 14.57 8.22 -6.57
CA LYS A 5 14.13 6.90 -7.04
C LYS A 5 13.56 6.14 -5.84
N ARG A 6 12.22 6.15 -5.73
CA ARG A 6 11.39 5.37 -4.80
C ARG A 6 11.83 5.52 -3.33
N GLN A 7 11.21 6.45 -2.59
CA GLN A 7 11.34 6.59 -1.12
C GLN A 7 10.12 6.06 -0.35
N ASN A 8 10.37 5.14 0.61
CA ASN A 8 9.33 4.52 1.43
C ASN A 8 8.47 5.64 1.98
N TYR A 9 7.21 5.65 1.56
CA TYR A 9 6.38 6.83 1.65
C TYR A 9 6.01 7.12 3.12
N HIS A 10 6.68 8.11 3.69
CA HIS A 10 6.51 8.55 5.07
C HIS A 10 5.18 9.29 5.24
N ARG A 11 4.11 8.63 5.71
CA ARG A 11 2.79 9.15 6.14
C ARG A 11 1.98 10.08 5.21
N SER A 12 2.59 10.73 4.22
CA SER A 12 1.99 11.78 3.38
C SER A 12 1.67 11.36 1.95
N ASN A 13 1.84 10.07 1.62
CA ASN A 13 1.73 9.58 0.25
C ASN A 13 1.10 8.18 0.15
N LEU A 14 0.29 7.81 1.14
CA LEU A 14 -0.55 6.63 0.97
C LEU A 14 -1.71 6.97 0.04
N PRO A 15 -2.08 6.07 -0.88
CA PRO A 15 -3.14 6.31 -1.85
C PRO A 15 -4.50 6.48 -1.14
N PRO A 16 -5.31 7.50 -1.42
CA PRO A 16 -6.55 7.73 -0.68
C PRO A 16 -7.48 6.50 -0.70
N PRO A 17 -8.34 6.31 0.32
CA PRO A 17 -9.36 5.26 0.25
C PRO A 17 -10.20 5.44 -1.04
N GLY A 18 -10.38 4.36 -1.79
CA GLY A 18 -11.03 4.36 -3.10
C GLY A 18 -10.07 4.55 -4.28
N ALA A 19 -8.79 4.88 -4.05
CA ALA A 19 -7.78 4.93 -5.10
C ALA A 19 -7.65 3.58 -5.81
N VAL A 20 -7.62 3.61 -7.14
CA VAL A 20 -7.44 2.43 -7.98
C VAL A 20 -6.02 2.46 -8.55
N GLY A 21 -5.34 1.32 -8.49
CA GLY A 21 -3.96 1.25 -8.93
C GLY A 21 -3.41 -0.16 -8.76
N HIS A 22 -2.09 -0.27 -8.64
CA HIS A 22 -1.42 -1.55 -8.47
C HIS A 22 -0.31 -1.44 -7.42
N ILE A 23 -0.09 -2.55 -6.72
CA ILE A 23 0.97 -2.65 -5.72
C ILE A 23 2.27 -3.03 -6.43
N VAL A 24 3.34 -2.29 -6.16
CA VAL A 24 4.67 -2.56 -6.69
C VAL A 24 5.70 -2.78 -5.57
N GLY A 25 6.80 -3.45 -5.90
CA GLY A 25 7.93 -3.68 -4.98
C GLY A 25 7.79 -4.87 -4.03
N LEU A 26 6.65 -5.57 -4.01
CA LEU A 26 6.51 -6.88 -3.35
C LEU A 26 6.64 -8.01 -4.37
N SER A 27 7.58 -8.94 -4.16
CA SER A 27 7.77 -10.10 -5.03
C SER A 27 6.61 -11.11 -4.98
N THR A 28 5.80 -11.05 -3.92
CA THR A 28 4.66 -11.93 -3.68
C THR A 28 3.40 -11.50 -4.44
N ILE A 29 3.38 -10.29 -5.00
CA ILE A 29 2.22 -9.75 -5.71
C ILE A 29 2.61 -9.55 -7.17
N ASN A 30 1.73 -9.98 -8.07
CA ASN A 30 1.89 -9.65 -9.48
C ASN A 30 1.66 -8.13 -9.67
N PRO A 31 2.68 -7.36 -10.09
CA PRO A 31 2.58 -5.91 -10.21
C PRO A 31 1.57 -5.45 -11.28
N ARG A 32 1.07 -6.35 -12.13
CA ARG A 32 0.02 -6.02 -13.10
C ARG A 32 -1.40 -6.14 -12.53
N ARG A 33 -1.57 -6.67 -11.31
CA ARG A 33 -2.89 -6.82 -10.69
C ARG A 33 -3.38 -5.47 -10.21
N LYS A 34 -4.55 -5.07 -10.71
CA LYS A 34 -5.24 -3.86 -10.26
C LYS A 34 -5.99 -4.14 -8.97
N CYS A 35 -5.97 -3.16 -8.08
CA CYS A 35 -6.66 -3.19 -6.81
C CYS A 35 -7.19 -1.81 -6.46
N ILE A 36 -8.22 -1.79 -5.61
CA ILE A 36 -8.77 -0.58 -5.01
C ILE A 36 -8.40 -0.55 -3.53
N VAL A 37 -7.95 0.60 -3.05
CA VAL A 37 -7.67 0.82 -1.63
C VAL A 37 -9.00 0.86 -0.89
N SER A 38 -9.21 -0.06 0.05
CA SER A 38 -10.46 -0.14 0.80
C SER A 38 -10.42 0.77 2.02
N HIS A 39 -9.47 0.53 2.93
CA HIS A 39 -9.36 1.26 4.20
C HIS A 39 -7.98 1.07 4.83
N TYR A 40 -7.69 1.93 5.79
CA TYR A 40 -6.50 1.85 6.63
C TYR A 40 -6.87 1.20 7.96
N PRO A 41 -6.01 0.32 8.51
CA PRO A 41 -6.22 -0.14 9.87
C PRO A 41 -6.11 1.05 10.84
N LEU A 42 -7.00 1.10 11.82
CA LEU A 42 -6.96 2.12 12.88
C LEU A 42 -5.68 2.03 13.72
N CYS A 43 -5.10 0.83 13.79
CA CYS A 43 -3.84 0.56 14.47
C CYS A 43 -2.99 -0.38 13.61
N ASP A 44 -1.79 0.07 13.23
CA ASP A 44 -0.85 -0.69 12.40
C ASP A 44 -0.14 -1.81 13.18
N SER A 45 -0.04 -1.67 14.50
CA SER A 45 0.56 -2.62 15.43
C SER A 45 -0.02 -2.41 16.83
N ALA A 46 -0.15 -3.48 17.63
CA ALA A 46 -0.41 -3.34 19.07
C ALA A 46 0.81 -2.75 19.82
N ASP A 47 2.00 -2.85 19.22
CA ASP A 47 3.25 -2.29 19.72
C ASP A 47 3.71 -1.14 18.82
N TYR A 48 3.51 0.09 19.32
CA TYR A 48 3.79 1.37 18.64
C TYR A 48 5.27 1.55 18.23
N ARG A 49 6.18 0.73 18.78
CA ARG A 49 7.63 0.80 18.50
C ARG A 49 7.99 0.40 17.08
N TYR A 50 7.16 -0.43 16.44
CA TYR A 50 7.40 -0.95 15.09
C TYR A 50 6.52 -0.27 14.03
N SER A 51 5.65 0.68 14.43
CA SER A 51 4.77 1.42 13.52
C SER A 51 5.43 2.65 12.88
N ILE A 52 6.75 2.81 13.03
CA ILE A 52 7.49 3.95 12.47
C ILE A 52 7.79 3.66 11.00
N GLY A 53 6.86 4.04 10.12
CA GLY A 53 7.11 4.16 8.67
C GLY A 53 6.73 2.96 7.80
N ILE A 54 6.23 1.86 8.37
CA ILE A 54 5.63 0.76 7.61
C ILE A 54 4.12 0.91 7.69
N HIS A 55 3.53 1.45 6.64
CA HIS A 55 2.09 1.68 6.57
C HIS A 55 1.39 0.46 5.98
N THR A 56 0.40 -0.06 6.71
CA THR A 56 -0.44 -1.15 6.22
C THR A 56 -1.70 -0.60 5.58
N ILE A 57 -2.10 -1.21 4.47
CA ILE A 57 -3.37 -0.92 3.79
C ILE A 57 -4.14 -2.20 3.55
N TRP A 58 -5.47 -2.07 3.50
CA TRP A 58 -6.34 -3.10 2.94
C TRP A 58 -6.70 -2.73 1.51
N VAL A 59 -6.50 -3.68 0.60
CA VAL A 59 -6.90 -3.54 -0.80
C VAL A 59 -7.88 -4.63 -1.19
N ARG A 60 -8.72 -4.34 -2.18
CA ARG A 60 -9.53 -5.32 -2.88
C ARG A 60 -9.04 -5.46 -4.31
N PHE A 61 -8.64 -6.65 -4.71
CA PHE A 61 -8.22 -6.91 -6.09
C PHE A 61 -9.42 -6.92 -7.04
N LEU A 62 -9.26 -6.31 -8.22
CA LEU A 62 -10.36 -6.14 -9.17
C LEU A 62 -10.61 -7.37 -10.06
N ASP A 63 -9.64 -8.28 -10.13
CA ASP A 63 -9.73 -9.49 -10.94
C ASP A 63 -10.57 -10.59 -10.29
N ASN A 64 -10.46 -10.75 -8.97
CA ASN A 64 -11.11 -11.84 -8.23
C ASN A 64 -11.92 -11.37 -7.00
N GLY A 65 -11.90 -10.07 -6.67
CA GLY A 65 -12.60 -9.53 -5.49
C GLY A 65 -11.94 -9.86 -4.15
N GLU A 66 -10.76 -10.48 -4.16
CA GLU A 66 -10.00 -10.84 -2.96
C GLU A 66 -9.61 -9.60 -2.16
N ILE A 67 -9.82 -9.65 -0.84
CA ILE A 67 -9.42 -8.59 0.08
C ILE A 67 -8.17 -9.04 0.82
N ALA A 68 -7.11 -8.25 0.72
CA ALA A 68 -5.82 -8.57 1.31
C ALA A 68 -5.19 -7.36 1.99
N ARG A 69 -4.36 -7.65 2.99
CA ARG A 69 -3.66 -6.66 3.81
C ARG A 69 -2.19 -6.64 3.43
N PHE A 70 -1.65 -5.46 3.15
CA PHE A 70 -0.24 -5.29 2.77
C PHE A 70 0.41 -4.15 3.51
N SER A 71 1.68 -4.34 3.90
CA SER A 71 2.47 -3.38 4.64
C SER A 71 3.79 -3.11 3.93
N GLY A 72 4.30 -1.87 4.00
CA GLY A 72 5.60 -1.53 3.41
C GLY A 72 5.60 -1.62 1.89
N ILE A 73 4.50 -1.17 1.29
CA ILE A 73 4.28 -1.26 -0.15
C ILE A 73 4.55 0.05 -0.88
N TRP A 74 4.70 -0.06 -2.18
CA TRP A 74 4.54 1.04 -3.12
C TRP A 74 3.21 0.88 -3.84
N PHE A 75 2.55 2.00 -4.10
CA PHE A 75 1.32 2.02 -4.85
C PHE A 75 1.45 3.00 -6.01
N GLU A 76 1.20 2.51 -7.21
CA GLU A 76 1.12 3.34 -8.42
C GLU A 76 -0.37 3.48 -8.79
N GLU A 77 -0.92 4.67 -8.52
CA GLU A 77 -2.31 5.03 -8.84
C GLU A 77 -2.49 5.13 -10.35
N GLN A 78 -3.60 4.59 -10.86
CA GLN A 78 -4.03 4.75 -12.24
C GLN A 78 -5.30 5.62 -12.25
N LEU A 79 -5.15 6.85 -12.76
CA LEU A 79 -6.24 7.72 -13.17
C LEU A 79 -6.92 7.17 -14.43
#